data_AF-A0A2D9MJP4-F1
#
_entry.id   AF-A0A2D9MJP4-F1
#
_cell.length_a   1.000
_cell.length_b   1.000
_cell.length_c   1.000
_cell.angle_alpha   90.00
_cell.angle_beta   90.00
_cell.angle_gamma   90.00
#
_symmetry.space_group_name_H-M   'P 1'
#
loop_
_entity.id
_entity.type
_entity.pdbx_description
1 polymer ?
#
loop_
_entity_poly.entity_id
_entity_poly.type
_entity_poly.pdbx_seq_one_letter_code
_entity_poly.pdbx_strand_id
1 'polypeptide(L)'
;MDIREFLKIERFFGGFHKYTFAIVLSPIIIFALIVISQYSSNPAAPSVIKPLPQNPVTVFPDFTKIVNVDDKKRQFLDYMQGFLDAENQEIMILRSRLLEIRENIERGTPSIKETAEVANLSETYRIDHEGMTIAAMIDELLLRVDLIPVSMALAQAANESAWGTSRFTIEGNNVFGQWCYEEGCGIVPSRRISGATHEVRYFDTVEKSVESYFLNINTHDSYAYLRDLRFKMRARGLKLDPMSLSIGLGRYSQRGAGYVDEIQRIIIQNDLRERDVPPNQA
;
A
#
# COMPACT_ATOMS: atom_id res chain seq x y z
N MET A 1 37.43 78.81 22.95
CA MET A 1 36.07 78.26 22.76
C MET A 1 36.16 77.26 21.62
N ASP A 2 35.76 76.03 21.90
CA ASP A 2 36.37 74.78 21.42
C ASP A 2 35.80 74.27 20.08
N ILE A 3 36.67 73.81 19.17
CA ILE A 3 36.37 73.22 17.85
C ILE A 3 35.70 71.83 17.97
N ARG A 4 35.51 71.34 19.20
CA ARG A 4 34.90 70.03 19.51
C ARG A 4 33.37 69.94 19.44
N GLU A 5 32.65 71.04 19.19
CA GLU A 5 31.18 70.99 19.10
C GLU A 5 30.63 70.89 17.66
N PHE A 6 31.45 71.09 16.61
CA PHE A 6 30.98 71.00 15.22
C PHE A 6 30.94 69.57 14.64
N LEU A 7 31.51 68.58 15.35
CA LEU A 7 31.59 67.18 14.91
C LEU A 7 30.55 66.25 15.55
N LYS A 8 29.55 66.78 16.27
CA LYS A 8 28.47 65.97 16.86
C LYS A 8 27.23 65.82 15.97
N ILE A 9 27.15 66.50 14.83
CA ILE A 9 25.96 66.46 13.97
C ILE A 9 26.01 65.33 12.93
N GLU A 10 27.19 64.81 12.55
CA GLU A 10 27.29 63.71 11.59
C GLU A 10 27.16 62.29 12.19
N ARG A 11 27.06 62.15 13.51
CA ARG A 11 26.91 60.82 14.15
C ARG A 11 25.48 60.40 14.45
N PHE A 12 24.47 61.17 14.03
CA PHE A 12 23.07 60.82 14.30
C PHE A 12 22.29 60.23 13.10
N PHE A 13 22.85 60.26 11.89
CA PHE A 13 22.18 59.75 10.68
C PHE A 13 22.82 58.51 10.03
N GLY A 14 23.72 57.81 10.73
CA GLY A 14 24.41 56.62 10.19
C GLY A 14 23.70 55.28 10.38
N GLY A 15 22.57 55.21 11.09
CA GLY A 15 21.97 53.94 11.53
C GLY A 15 20.66 53.53 10.86
N PHE A 16 19.93 54.45 10.23
CA PHE A 16 18.51 54.20 9.92
C PHE A 16 18.23 53.52 8.57
N HIS A 17 19.21 53.38 7.69
CA HIS A 17 19.00 52.81 6.35
C HIS A 17 19.25 51.30 6.25
N LYS A 18 19.79 50.65 7.29
CA LYS A 18 20.00 49.19 7.28
C LYS A 18 18.82 48.38 7.83
N TYR A 19 17.95 49.00 8.63
CA TYR A 19 16.83 48.31 9.28
C TYR A 19 15.48 48.51 8.58
N THR A 20 15.35 49.53 7.71
CA THR A 20 14.12 49.73 6.94
C THR A 20 13.98 48.74 5.77
N PHE A 21 15.08 48.27 5.18
CA PHE A 21 15.03 47.24 4.14
C PHE A 21 14.74 45.83 4.69
N ALA A 22 15.23 45.50 5.88
CA ALA A 22 15.03 44.19 6.50
C ALA A 22 13.58 43.94 6.96
N ILE A 23 12.85 45.00 7.36
CA ILE A 23 11.48 44.88 7.88
C ILE A 23 10.43 44.76 6.76
N VAL A 24 10.71 45.29 5.56
CA VAL A 24 9.78 45.22 4.41
C VAL A 24 9.97 43.95 3.57
N LEU A 25 11.17 43.36 3.55
CA LEU A 25 11.43 42.09 2.86
C LEU A 25 10.79 40.87 3.58
N SER A 26 10.66 40.93 4.91
CA SER A 26 10.10 39.84 5.70
C SER A 26 8.63 39.51 5.37
N PRO A 27 7.68 40.46 5.29
CA PRO A 27 6.29 40.14 4.97
C PRO A 27 6.09 39.72 3.51
N ILE A 28 6.89 40.24 2.56
CA ILE A 28 6.80 39.85 1.14
C ILE A 28 7.28 38.41 0.95
N ILE A 29 8.36 38.01 1.62
CA ILE A 29 8.85 36.63 1.57
C ILE A 29 7.86 35.69 2.26
N ILE A 30 7.30 36.07 3.41
CA ILE A 30 6.27 35.28 4.09
C ILE A 30 5.00 35.16 3.23
N PHE A 31 4.55 36.25 2.61
CA PHE A 31 3.40 36.23 1.70
C PHE A 31 3.68 35.40 0.44
N ALA A 32 4.87 35.52 -0.15
CA ALA A 32 5.29 34.68 -1.27
C ALA A 32 5.36 33.19 -0.87
N LEU A 33 5.84 32.86 0.32
CA LEU A 33 5.86 31.49 0.84
C LEU A 33 4.44 30.96 1.11
N ILE A 34 3.51 31.79 1.59
CA ILE A 34 2.10 31.42 1.77
C ILE A 34 1.41 31.23 0.41
N VAL A 35 1.66 32.12 -0.55
CA VAL A 35 1.12 31.98 -1.91
C VAL A 35 1.70 30.75 -2.61
N ILE A 36 3.00 30.48 -2.49
CA ILE A 36 3.64 29.25 -2.99
C ILE A 36 3.05 28.02 -2.28
N SER A 37 2.83 28.07 -0.97
CA SER A 37 2.19 26.99 -0.22
C SER A 37 0.73 26.76 -0.66
N GLN A 38 0.00 27.81 -1.03
CA GLN A 38 -1.38 27.70 -1.54
C GLN A 38 -1.44 27.32 -3.04
N TYR A 39 -0.41 27.67 -3.82
CA TYR A 39 -0.29 27.27 -5.23
C TYR A 39 0.28 25.85 -5.40
N SER A 40 1.09 25.38 -4.45
CA SER A 40 1.53 23.97 -4.37
C SER A 40 0.41 23.01 -3.95
N SER A 41 -0.71 23.52 -3.44
CA SER A 41 -1.96 22.76 -3.30
C SER A 41 -2.85 22.86 -4.54
N ASN A 42 -2.27 22.77 -5.73
CA ASN A 42 -3.05 22.48 -6.93
C ASN A 42 -3.48 21.00 -6.82
N PRO A 43 -4.80 20.67 -6.79
CA PRO A 43 -5.20 19.27 -6.83
C PRO A 43 -4.63 18.68 -8.12
N ALA A 44 -3.80 17.65 -7.98
CA ALA A 44 -3.24 16.93 -9.11
C ALA A 44 -4.36 16.58 -10.08
N ALA A 45 -4.12 16.79 -11.38
CA ALA A 45 -5.06 16.38 -12.41
C ALA A 45 -5.48 14.92 -12.19
N PRO A 46 -6.76 14.55 -12.39
CA PRO A 46 -7.21 13.18 -12.21
C PRO A 46 -6.37 12.26 -13.12
N SER A 47 -5.64 11.34 -12.50
CA SER A 47 -4.77 10.39 -13.19
C SER A 47 -5.60 9.44 -14.05
N VAL A 48 -5.11 9.17 -15.26
CA VAL A 48 -5.55 8.04 -16.06
C VAL A 48 -4.91 6.79 -15.45
N ILE A 49 -5.60 6.20 -14.47
CA ILE A 49 -5.39 4.81 -14.08
C ILE A 49 -5.45 4.00 -15.37
N LYS A 50 -4.42 3.21 -15.70
CA LYS A 50 -4.57 2.25 -16.80
C LYS A 50 -5.70 1.31 -16.35
N PRO A 51 -6.89 1.40 -16.96
CA PRO A 51 -8.03 0.67 -16.44
C PRO A 51 -7.66 -0.81 -16.47
N LEU A 52 -8.07 -1.54 -15.43
CA LEU A 52 -8.09 -2.99 -15.50
C LEU A 52 -8.70 -3.42 -16.84
N PRO A 53 -8.28 -4.58 -17.38
CA PRO A 53 -9.01 -5.18 -18.47
C PRO A 53 -10.52 -5.11 -18.15
N GLN A 54 -11.31 -4.47 -19.03
CA GLN A 54 -12.74 -4.27 -18.77
C GLN A 54 -13.50 -5.61 -18.62
N ASN A 55 -12.88 -6.70 -19.12
CA ASN A 55 -13.35 -8.05 -18.96
C ASN A 55 -12.43 -8.82 -18.01
N PRO A 56 -12.96 -9.66 -17.10
CA PRO A 56 -12.15 -10.45 -16.18
C PRO A 56 -11.14 -11.32 -16.91
N VAL A 57 -9.91 -11.39 -16.41
CA VAL A 57 -8.88 -12.23 -17.04
C VAL A 57 -8.97 -13.65 -16.53
N THR A 58 -9.60 -14.51 -17.33
CA THR A 58 -9.83 -15.92 -17.01
C THR A 58 -8.66 -16.84 -17.38
N VAL A 59 -7.74 -16.38 -18.23
CA VAL A 59 -6.58 -17.16 -18.67
C VAL A 59 -5.31 -16.36 -18.42
N PHE A 60 -4.44 -16.86 -17.54
CA PHE A 60 -3.16 -16.25 -17.28
C PHE A 60 -2.25 -16.31 -18.53
N PRO A 61 -1.58 -15.22 -18.93
CA PRO A 61 -0.64 -15.24 -20.04
C PRO A 61 0.50 -16.23 -19.81
N ASP A 62 0.85 -17.01 -20.83
CA ASP A 62 1.94 -17.98 -20.72
C ASP A 62 3.32 -17.30 -20.89
N PHE A 63 3.91 -16.88 -19.77
CA PHE A 63 5.24 -16.26 -19.72
C PHE A 63 6.38 -17.22 -20.08
N THR A 64 6.13 -18.53 -20.21
CA THR A 64 7.17 -19.50 -20.66
C THR A 64 7.60 -19.24 -22.10
N LYS A 65 6.76 -18.57 -22.89
CA LYS A 65 7.01 -18.22 -24.29
C LYS A 65 7.99 -17.06 -24.47
N ILE A 66 8.35 -16.35 -23.39
CA ILE A 66 9.26 -15.19 -23.44
C ILE A 66 10.67 -15.66 -23.10
N VAL A 67 11.54 -15.70 -24.11
CA VAL A 67 12.91 -16.24 -24.00
C VAL A 67 13.84 -15.29 -23.24
N ASN A 68 13.78 -13.99 -23.52
CA ASN A 68 14.63 -13.00 -22.84
C ASN A 68 14.14 -12.83 -21.39
N VAL A 69 15.05 -13.06 -20.43
CA VAL A 69 14.73 -13.06 -19.00
C VAL A 69 14.31 -11.68 -18.52
N ASP A 70 14.98 -10.61 -18.94
CA ASP A 70 14.68 -9.25 -18.51
C ASP A 70 13.34 -8.77 -19.08
N ASP A 71 13.07 -9.11 -20.34
CA ASP A 71 11.78 -8.83 -20.98
C ASP A 71 10.64 -9.57 -20.29
N LYS A 72 10.85 -10.84 -19.91
CA LYS A 72 9.87 -11.64 -19.18
C LYS A 72 9.56 -11.03 -17.82
N LYS A 73 10.60 -10.68 -17.06
CA LYS A 73 10.44 -10.04 -15.74
C LYS A 73 9.67 -8.73 -15.85
N ARG A 74 10.08 -7.85 -16.77
CA ARG A 74 9.42 -6.57 -16.99
C ARG A 74 7.95 -6.73 -17.38
N GLN A 75 7.65 -7.58 -18.36
CA GLN A 75 6.27 -7.83 -18.79
C GLN A 75 5.43 -8.44 -17.66
N PHE A 76 6.01 -9.33 -16.84
CA PHE A 76 5.32 -9.92 -15.69
C PHE A 76 4.98 -8.84 -14.66
N LEU A 77 5.94 -7.99 -14.32
CA LEU A 77 5.74 -6.90 -13.36
C LEU A 77 4.69 -5.91 -13.87
N ASP A 78 4.78 -5.49 -15.14
CA ASP A 78 3.83 -4.56 -15.75
C ASP A 78 2.41 -5.15 -15.83
N TYR A 79 2.31 -6.45 -16.11
CA TYR A 79 1.04 -7.17 -16.13
C TYR A 79 0.42 -7.24 -14.73
N MET A 80 1.19 -7.65 -13.72
CA MET A 80 0.68 -7.80 -12.35
C MET A 80 0.36 -6.47 -11.69
N GLN A 81 1.12 -5.41 -11.96
CA GLN A 81 0.97 -4.11 -11.29
C GLN A 81 -0.46 -3.55 -11.41
N GLY A 82 -1.09 -3.65 -12.58
CA GLY A 82 -2.47 -3.16 -12.76
C GLY A 82 -3.48 -3.82 -11.82
N PHE A 83 -3.35 -5.13 -11.57
CA PHE A 83 -4.22 -5.85 -10.63
C PHE A 83 -3.98 -5.45 -9.18
N LEU A 84 -2.70 -5.28 -8.80
CA LEU A 84 -2.31 -4.89 -7.45
C LEU A 84 -2.74 -3.46 -7.13
N ASP A 85 -2.60 -2.54 -8.09
CA ASP A 85 -3.02 -1.15 -7.95
C ASP A 85 -4.54 -1.06 -7.79
N ALA A 86 -5.29 -1.81 -8.58
CA ALA A 86 -6.75 -1.84 -8.49
C ALA A 86 -7.25 -2.38 -7.14
N GLU A 87 -6.69 -3.49 -6.65
CA GLU A 87 -7.06 -4.04 -5.33
C GLU A 87 -6.71 -3.05 -4.20
N ASN A 88 -5.54 -2.41 -4.28
CA ASN A 88 -5.18 -1.35 -3.34
C ASN A 88 -6.15 -0.16 -3.38
N GLN A 89 -6.64 0.22 -4.56
CA GLN A 89 -7.64 1.30 -4.69
C GLN A 89 -8.94 0.93 -4.00
N GLU A 90 -9.47 -0.28 -4.21
CA GLU A 90 -10.68 -0.76 -3.55
C GLU A 90 -10.52 -0.80 -2.02
N ILE A 91 -9.38 -1.29 -1.53
CA ILE A 91 -9.07 -1.30 -0.10
C ILE A 91 -9.00 0.13 0.47
N MET A 92 -8.44 1.09 -0.28
CA MET A 92 -8.34 2.48 0.17
C MET A 92 -9.69 3.21 0.15
N ILE A 93 -10.57 2.88 -0.80
CA ILE A 93 -11.97 3.34 -0.80
C ILE A 93 -12.67 2.82 0.47
N LEU A 94 -12.54 1.53 0.73
CA LEU A 94 -13.12 0.90 1.92
C LEU A 94 -12.57 1.50 3.23
N ARG A 95 -11.26 1.72 3.30
CA ARG A 95 -10.62 2.37 4.45
C ARG A 95 -11.15 3.79 4.67
N SER A 96 -11.29 4.56 3.60
CA SER A 96 -11.83 5.93 3.68
C SER A 96 -13.26 5.93 4.19
N ARG A 97 -14.06 4.95 3.74
CA ARG A 97 -15.43 4.73 4.23
C ARG A 97 -15.46 4.38 5.73
N LEU A 98 -14.55 3.54 6.21
CA LEU A 98 -14.45 3.24 7.66
C LEU A 98 -14.09 4.47 8.50
N LEU A 99 -13.22 5.34 7.99
CA LEU A 99 -12.88 6.61 8.67
C LEU A 99 -14.07 7.57 8.73
N GLU A 100 -14.86 7.66 7.66
CA GLU A 100 -16.10 8.44 7.63
C GLU A 100 -17.11 7.91 8.67
N ILE A 101 -17.32 6.59 8.73
CA ILE A 101 -18.21 5.96 9.71
C ILE A 101 -17.72 6.24 11.14
N ARG A 102 -16.41 6.18 11.38
CA ARG A 102 -15.81 6.51 12.68
C ARG A 102 -16.16 7.94 13.10
N GLU A 103 -15.99 8.92 12.22
CA GLU A 103 -16.31 10.32 12.50
C GLU A 103 -17.81 10.50 12.79
N ASN A 104 -18.68 9.79 12.05
CA ASN A 104 -20.12 9.82 12.30
C ASN A 104 -20.49 9.30 13.69
N ILE A 105 -19.83 8.23 14.14
CA ILE A 105 -20.01 7.65 15.49
C ILE A 105 -19.50 8.60 16.58
N GLU A 106 -18.40 9.30 16.35
CA GLU A 106 -17.90 10.29 17.31
C GLU A 106 -18.86 11.48 17.47
N ARG A 107 -19.67 11.77 16.44
CA ARG A 107 -20.69 12.83 16.45
C ARG A 107 -22.07 12.36 16.94
N GLY A 108 -22.33 11.06 17.05
CA GLY A 108 -23.63 10.51 17.43
C GLY A 108 -23.77 9.00 17.22
N THR A 109 -25.00 8.49 17.22
CA THR A 109 -25.24 7.05 17.05
C THR A 109 -25.10 6.64 15.57
N PRO A 110 -24.37 5.55 15.24
CA PRO A 110 -24.27 5.06 13.86
C PRO A 110 -25.65 4.69 13.30
N SER A 111 -25.84 4.88 12.01
CA SER A 111 -27.05 4.42 11.32
C SER A 111 -27.11 2.89 11.27
N ILE A 112 -28.31 2.34 11.05
CA ILE A 112 -28.51 0.89 10.84
C ILE A 112 -27.67 0.38 9.66
N LYS A 113 -27.55 1.18 8.60
CA LYS A 113 -26.77 0.83 7.41
C LYS A 113 -25.28 0.74 7.73
N GLU A 114 -24.73 1.74 8.43
CA GLU A 114 -23.32 1.75 8.83
C GLU A 114 -23.00 0.61 9.81
N THR A 115 -23.92 0.32 10.72
CA THR A 115 -23.79 -0.79 11.66
C THR A 115 -23.72 -2.14 10.92
N ALA A 116 -24.61 -2.36 9.95
CA ALA A 116 -24.61 -3.57 9.12
C ALA A 116 -23.36 -3.66 8.22
N GLU A 117 -22.91 -2.53 7.68
CA GLU A 117 -21.69 -2.43 6.87
C GLU A 117 -20.45 -2.83 7.69
N VAL A 118 -20.29 -2.27 8.89
CA VAL A 118 -19.20 -2.62 9.81
C VAL A 118 -19.24 -4.09 10.22
N ALA A 119 -20.42 -4.63 10.54
CA ALA A 119 -20.57 -6.04 10.88
C ALA A 119 -20.17 -6.97 9.72
N ASN A 120 -20.64 -6.70 8.50
CA ASN A 120 -20.29 -7.50 7.33
C ASN A 120 -18.78 -7.44 7.00
N LEU A 121 -18.17 -6.27 7.20
CA LEU A 121 -16.72 -6.13 7.04
C LEU A 121 -15.97 -6.89 8.13
N SER A 122 -16.43 -6.86 9.38
CA SER A 122 -15.84 -7.66 10.44
C SER A 122 -15.86 -9.16 10.12
N GLU A 123 -16.95 -9.69 9.56
CA GLU A 123 -17.01 -11.07 9.07
C GLU A 123 -16.02 -11.33 7.94
N THR A 124 -16.02 -10.47 6.92
CA THR A 124 -15.11 -10.58 5.76
C THR A 124 -13.65 -10.58 6.20
N TYR A 125 -13.32 -9.68 7.14
CA TYR A 125 -11.97 -9.54 7.67
C TYR A 125 -11.68 -10.47 8.85
N ARG A 126 -12.58 -11.41 9.17
CA ARG A 126 -12.42 -12.44 10.22
C ARG A 126 -12.11 -11.85 11.60
N ILE A 127 -12.85 -10.82 11.97
CA ILE A 127 -12.81 -10.21 13.31
C ILE A 127 -13.89 -10.90 14.15
N ASP A 128 -13.45 -11.58 15.20
CA ASP A 128 -14.34 -12.00 16.27
C ASP A 128 -14.82 -10.76 17.02
N HIS A 129 -16.09 -10.41 16.79
CA HIS A 129 -16.68 -9.17 17.26
C HIS A 129 -17.83 -9.38 18.25
N GLU A 130 -17.97 -10.59 18.79
CA GLU A 130 -18.96 -10.85 19.83
C GLU A 130 -18.69 -9.96 21.05
N GLY A 131 -19.70 -9.17 21.44
CA GLY A 131 -19.60 -8.23 22.57
C GLY A 131 -18.76 -6.97 22.30
N MET A 132 -18.22 -6.77 21.10
CA MET A 132 -17.53 -5.53 20.74
C MET A 132 -18.52 -4.38 20.49
N THR A 133 -18.09 -3.15 20.80
CA THR A 133 -18.79 -1.95 20.34
C THR A 133 -18.47 -1.69 18.86
N ILE A 134 -19.34 -0.97 18.15
CA ILE A 134 -19.08 -0.60 16.75
C ILE A 134 -17.78 0.20 16.60
N ALA A 135 -17.47 1.08 17.55
CA ALA A 135 -16.20 1.82 17.56
C ALA A 135 -14.99 0.87 17.65
N ALA A 136 -15.04 -0.13 18.54
CA ALA A 136 -13.96 -1.11 18.67
C ALA A 136 -13.82 -1.99 17.41
N MET A 137 -14.93 -2.36 16.77
CA MET A 137 -14.91 -3.08 15.49
C MET A 137 -14.22 -2.27 14.39
N ILE A 138 -14.52 -0.97 14.32
CA ILE A 138 -13.89 -0.06 13.36
C ILE A 138 -12.39 0.09 13.62
N ASP A 139 -11.97 0.18 14.89
CA ASP A 139 -10.54 0.25 15.22
C ASP A 139 -9.78 -1.00 14.75
N GLU A 140 -10.33 -2.20 14.97
CA GLU A 140 -9.73 -3.44 14.47
C GLU A 140 -9.77 -3.52 12.93
N LEU A 141 -10.88 -3.10 12.30
CA LEU A 141 -10.96 -3.00 10.84
C LEU A 141 -9.90 -2.04 10.30
N LEU A 142 -9.64 -0.90 10.96
CA LEU A 142 -8.60 0.03 10.54
C LEU A 142 -7.16 -0.51 10.72
N LEU A 143 -6.96 -1.60 11.46
CA LEU A 143 -5.69 -2.35 11.45
C LEU A 143 -5.59 -3.29 10.25
N ARG A 144 -6.71 -3.88 9.83
CA ARG A 144 -6.80 -4.89 8.76
C ARG A 144 -6.93 -4.28 7.36
N VAL A 145 -7.86 -3.35 7.18
CA VAL A 145 -8.21 -2.69 5.92
C VAL A 145 -7.21 -1.59 5.59
N ASP A 146 -6.06 -1.96 5.06
CA ASP A 146 -5.09 -0.99 4.52
C ASP A 146 -4.34 -1.62 3.34
N LEU A 147 -3.78 -0.75 2.52
CA LEU A 147 -3.08 -1.12 1.30
C LEU A 147 -1.83 -1.96 1.61
N ILE A 148 -1.38 -2.72 0.62
CA ILE A 148 -0.13 -3.48 0.64
C ILE A 148 0.81 -2.82 -0.38
N PRO A 149 2.06 -2.46 -0.02
CA PRO A 149 3.00 -1.90 -0.99
C PRO A 149 3.11 -2.77 -2.24
N VAL A 150 2.96 -2.15 -3.41
CA VAL A 150 2.94 -2.82 -4.72
C VAL A 150 4.26 -3.55 -4.96
N SER A 151 5.39 -2.97 -4.56
CA SER A 151 6.71 -3.57 -4.67
C SER A 151 6.82 -4.89 -3.90
N MET A 152 6.24 -4.94 -2.69
CA MET A 152 6.23 -6.14 -1.86
C MET A 152 5.34 -7.21 -2.48
N ALA A 153 4.14 -6.84 -2.92
CA ALA A 153 3.22 -7.76 -3.58
C ALA A 153 3.76 -8.28 -4.92
N LEU A 154 4.42 -7.44 -5.72
CA LEU A 154 5.11 -7.83 -6.97
C LEU A 154 6.25 -8.80 -6.70
N ALA A 155 7.04 -8.57 -5.66
CA ALA A 155 8.12 -9.49 -5.27
C ALA A 155 7.58 -10.85 -4.85
N GLN A 156 6.50 -10.89 -4.07
CA GLN A 156 5.82 -12.13 -3.72
C GLN A 156 5.24 -12.83 -4.96
N ALA A 157 4.52 -12.10 -5.82
CA ALA A 157 3.98 -12.64 -7.07
C ALA A 157 5.09 -13.26 -7.94
N ALA A 158 6.22 -12.57 -8.10
CA ALA A 158 7.36 -13.06 -8.87
C ALA A 158 7.97 -14.34 -8.26
N ASN A 159 8.13 -14.38 -6.94
CA ASN A 159 8.66 -15.53 -6.22
C ASN A 159 7.72 -16.74 -6.30
N GLU A 160 6.44 -16.56 -6.01
CA GLU A 160 5.45 -17.65 -5.91
C GLU A 160 5.08 -18.24 -7.29
N SER A 161 5.03 -17.40 -8.33
CA SER A 161 4.67 -17.83 -9.69
C SER A 161 5.87 -18.20 -10.57
N ALA A 162 7.10 -18.10 -10.04
CA ALA A 162 8.32 -18.14 -10.83
C ALA A 162 8.28 -17.20 -12.04
N TRP A 163 7.96 -15.93 -11.81
CA TRP A 163 7.78 -14.91 -12.85
C TRP A 163 6.71 -15.29 -13.89
N GLY A 164 5.59 -15.85 -13.43
CA GLY A 164 4.44 -16.23 -14.26
C GLY A 164 4.59 -17.55 -15.03
N THR A 165 5.63 -18.34 -14.75
CA THR A 165 5.93 -19.59 -15.47
C THR A 165 5.46 -20.85 -14.75
N SER A 166 5.03 -20.74 -13.50
CA SER A 166 4.50 -21.87 -12.73
C SER A 166 3.24 -22.45 -13.36
N ARG A 167 3.14 -23.78 -13.45
CA ARG A 167 1.94 -24.47 -13.95
C ARG A 167 0.68 -24.06 -13.19
N PHE A 168 0.78 -23.84 -11.89
CA PHE A 168 -0.37 -23.47 -11.05
C PHE A 168 -0.86 -22.05 -11.34
N THR A 169 0.05 -21.18 -11.79
CA THR A 169 -0.30 -19.84 -12.24
C THR A 169 -0.93 -19.88 -13.63
N ILE A 170 -0.36 -20.65 -14.56
CA ILE A 170 -0.85 -20.75 -15.95
C ILE A 170 -2.20 -21.47 -16.01
N GLU A 171 -2.34 -22.60 -15.32
CA GLU A 171 -3.55 -23.44 -15.39
C GLU A 171 -4.62 -23.04 -14.36
N GLY A 172 -4.22 -22.40 -13.25
CA GLY A 172 -5.11 -22.14 -12.12
C GLY A 172 -5.23 -20.69 -11.71
N ASN A 173 -4.65 -19.75 -12.47
CA ASN A 173 -4.56 -18.32 -12.13
C ASN A 173 -3.99 -18.08 -10.71
N ASN A 174 -3.30 -19.04 -10.10
CA ASN A 174 -2.81 -18.95 -8.74
C ASN A 174 -1.41 -18.33 -8.73
N VAL A 175 -1.37 -16.99 -8.72
CA VAL A 175 -0.13 -16.21 -8.78
C VAL A 175 0.66 -16.31 -7.46
N PHE A 176 -0.04 -16.47 -6.34
CA PHE A 176 0.52 -16.35 -4.99
C PHE A 176 0.70 -17.68 -4.24
N GLY A 177 0.54 -18.82 -4.92
CA GLY A 177 0.74 -20.15 -4.33
C GLY A 177 -0.26 -20.48 -3.20
N GLN A 178 -1.48 -19.97 -3.29
CA GLN A 178 -2.48 -20.11 -2.22
C GLN A 178 -3.02 -21.55 -2.14
N TRP A 179 -3.01 -22.12 -0.95
CA TRP A 179 -3.59 -23.44 -0.67
C TRP A 179 -5.09 -23.35 -0.42
N CYS A 180 -5.79 -24.44 -0.67
CA CYS A 180 -7.16 -24.66 -0.22
C CYS A 180 -7.30 -26.09 0.32
N TYR A 181 -8.30 -26.32 1.18
CA TYR A 181 -8.39 -27.53 2.01
C TYR A 181 -9.69 -28.32 1.80
N GLU A 182 -10.51 -27.90 0.83
CA GLU A 182 -11.71 -28.61 0.41
C GLU A 182 -11.36 -29.49 -0.80
N GLU A 183 -11.90 -30.69 -0.89
CA GLU A 183 -11.61 -31.56 -2.04
C GLU A 183 -12.18 -30.94 -3.33
N GLY A 184 -11.36 -30.82 -4.37
CA GLY A 184 -11.77 -30.23 -5.66
C GLY A 184 -11.76 -28.70 -5.71
N CYS A 185 -11.23 -28.02 -4.68
CA CYS A 185 -11.08 -26.56 -4.69
C CYS A 185 -9.91 -26.07 -5.57
N GLY A 186 -9.08 -26.97 -6.09
CA GLY A 186 -7.92 -26.59 -6.88
C GLY A 186 -7.23 -27.72 -7.63
N ILE A 187 -5.94 -27.50 -7.88
CA ILE A 187 -5.06 -28.39 -8.63
C ILE A 187 -4.27 -29.24 -7.62
N VAL A 188 -4.40 -30.56 -7.74
CA VAL A 188 -3.64 -31.50 -6.92
C VAL A 188 -2.14 -31.44 -7.29
N PRO A 189 -1.22 -31.22 -6.33
CA PRO A 189 0.22 -31.30 -6.59
C PRO A 189 0.65 -32.70 -7.01
N SER A 190 1.41 -32.81 -8.09
CA SER A 190 1.93 -34.11 -8.58
C SER A 190 2.87 -34.82 -7.59
N ARG A 191 3.41 -34.09 -6.60
CA ARG A 191 4.29 -34.61 -5.54
C ARG A 191 3.75 -34.24 -4.15
N ARG A 192 2.50 -34.62 -3.87
CA ARG A 192 1.89 -34.43 -2.55
C ARG A 192 2.44 -35.45 -1.55
N ILE A 193 2.82 -34.99 -0.36
CA ILE A 193 3.22 -35.86 0.75
C ILE A 193 2.01 -36.74 1.13
N SER A 194 2.24 -38.02 1.38
CA SER A 194 1.19 -38.94 1.83
C SER A 194 0.47 -38.37 3.06
N GLY A 195 -0.86 -38.30 3.01
CA GLY A 195 -1.70 -37.80 4.10
C GLY A 195 -1.93 -36.28 4.13
N ALA A 196 -1.25 -35.47 3.30
CA ALA A 196 -1.71 -34.11 3.06
C ALA A 196 -3.13 -34.15 2.49
N THR A 197 -3.97 -33.14 2.74
CA THR A 197 -5.33 -32.98 2.16
C THR A 197 -5.48 -31.74 1.30
N HIS A 198 -4.53 -30.82 1.36
CA HIS A 198 -4.58 -29.55 0.64
C HIS A 198 -4.36 -29.70 -0.87
N GLU A 199 -4.96 -28.77 -1.62
CA GLU A 199 -4.78 -28.55 -3.06
C GLU A 199 -4.26 -27.13 -3.30
N VAL A 200 -3.66 -26.89 -4.47
CA VAL A 200 -3.29 -25.53 -4.88
C VAL A 200 -4.52 -24.88 -5.47
N ARG A 201 -5.05 -23.84 -4.81
CA ARG A 201 -6.32 -23.22 -5.16
C ARG A 201 -6.40 -22.84 -6.63
N TYR A 202 -7.53 -23.14 -7.26
CA TYR A 202 -7.87 -22.61 -8.58
C TYR A 202 -8.65 -21.30 -8.42
N PHE A 203 -8.39 -20.34 -9.30
CA PHE A 203 -9.14 -19.10 -9.38
C PHE A 203 -9.73 -18.91 -10.77
N ASP A 204 -11.01 -18.52 -10.82
CA ASP A 204 -11.69 -18.22 -12.09
C ASP A 204 -11.01 -17.09 -12.85
N THR A 205 -10.38 -16.15 -12.13
CA THR A 205 -9.71 -14.99 -12.72
C THR A 205 -8.46 -14.59 -11.93
N VAL A 206 -7.56 -13.84 -12.57
CA VAL A 206 -6.35 -13.30 -11.92
C VAL A 206 -6.70 -12.32 -10.80
N GLU A 207 -7.75 -11.51 -11.00
CA GLU A 207 -8.31 -10.59 -10.00
C GLU A 207 -8.67 -11.35 -8.72
N LYS A 208 -9.37 -12.48 -8.82
CA LYS A 208 -9.75 -13.29 -7.65
C LYS A 208 -8.55 -13.87 -6.90
N SER A 209 -7.46 -14.17 -7.61
CA SER A 209 -6.21 -14.60 -6.97
C SER A 209 -5.59 -13.46 -6.14
N VAL A 210 -5.58 -12.25 -6.71
CA VAL A 210 -5.07 -11.04 -6.07
C VAL A 210 -5.93 -10.67 -4.86
N GLU A 211 -7.26 -10.56 -5.01
CA GLU A 211 -8.20 -10.29 -3.91
C GLU A 211 -7.99 -11.27 -2.74
N SER A 212 -7.90 -12.57 -3.03
CA SER A 212 -7.69 -13.60 -2.01
C SER A 212 -6.33 -13.46 -1.30
N TYR A 213 -5.28 -13.08 -2.04
CA TYR A 213 -3.95 -12.83 -1.46
C TYR A 213 -3.97 -11.59 -0.55
N PHE A 214 -4.56 -10.49 -0.99
CA PHE A 214 -4.68 -9.26 -0.19
C PHE A 214 -5.48 -9.50 1.08
N LEU A 215 -6.64 -10.16 0.96
CA LEU A 215 -7.47 -10.53 2.11
C LEU A 215 -6.68 -11.41 3.08
N ASN A 216 -5.91 -12.39 2.60
CA ASN A 216 -5.10 -13.25 3.46
C ASN A 216 -4.07 -12.44 4.28
N ILE A 217 -3.31 -11.56 3.64
CA ILE A 217 -2.32 -10.70 4.33
C ILE A 217 -3.01 -9.75 5.33
N ASN A 218 -4.18 -9.22 4.96
CA ASN A 218 -4.93 -8.28 5.78
C ASN A 218 -5.76 -8.93 6.90
N THR A 219 -5.92 -10.26 6.92
CA THR A 219 -6.79 -10.93 7.90
C THR A 219 -6.06 -11.95 8.75
N HIS A 220 -5.29 -12.84 8.14
CA HIS A 220 -4.78 -14.03 8.81
C HIS A 220 -3.82 -13.68 9.97
N ASP A 221 -3.91 -14.40 11.09
CA ASP A 221 -3.16 -14.10 12.33
C ASP A 221 -1.64 -14.12 12.15
N SER A 222 -1.15 -15.02 11.29
CA SER A 222 0.24 -15.08 10.84
C SER A 222 0.83 -13.73 10.38
N TYR A 223 0.00 -12.78 9.95
CA TYR A 223 0.41 -11.46 9.46
C TYR A 223 0.04 -10.32 10.42
N ALA A 224 -0.40 -10.61 11.65
CA ALA A 224 -0.72 -9.58 12.64
C ALA A 224 0.47 -8.63 12.88
N TYR A 225 1.70 -9.15 12.92
CA TYR A 225 2.90 -8.32 13.06
C TYR A 225 3.11 -7.36 11.87
N LEU A 226 2.85 -7.81 10.64
CA LEU A 226 2.89 -6.95 9.45
C LEU A 226 1.90 -5.79 9.58
N ARG A 227 0.66 -6.11 9.99
CA ARG A 227 -0.41 -5.11 10.17
C ARG A 227 -0.09 -4.10 11.27
N ASP A 228 0.50 -4.54 12.38
CA ASP A 228 0.96 -3.67 13.46
C ASP A 228 2.08 -2.72 13.00
N LEU A 229 3.07 -3.22 12.26
CA LEU A 229 4.12 -2.38 11.67
C LEU A 229 3.52 -1.31 10.74
N ARG A 230 2.59 -1.72 9.86
CA ARG A 230 1.89 -0.82 8.93
C ARG A 230 1.11 0.25 9.69
N PHE A 231 0.35 -0.14 10.72
CA PHE A 231 -0.40 0.78 11.55
C PHE A 231 0.53 1.80 12.25
N LYS A 232 1.65 1.36 12.82
CA LYS A 232 2.64 2.24 13.45
C LYS A 232 3.27 3.23 12.47
N MET A 233 3.51 2.83 11.22
CA MET A 233 3.98 3.74 10.18
C MET A 233 2.93 4.81 9.87
N ARG A 234 1.66 4.42 9.68
CA ARG A 234 0.54 5.34 9.46
C ARG A 234 0.38 6.35 10.59
N ALA A 235 0.38 5.88 11.83
CA ALA A 235 0.24 6.73 13.02
C ALA A 235 1.36 7.78 13.14
N ARG A 236 2.51 7.54 12.51
CA ARG A 236 3.66 8.46 12.47
C ARG A 236 3.74 9.29 11.18
N GLY A 237 2.76 9.16 10.27
CA GLY A 237 2.78 9.83 8.98
C GLY A 237 3.91 9.36 8.06
N LEU A 238 4.47 8.17 8.29
CA LEU A 238 5.53 7.61 7.46
C LEU A 238 4.97 6.96 6.19
N LYS A 239 5.73 7.02 5.10
CA LYS A 239 5.49 6.17 3.94
C LYS A 239 5.62 4.71 4.37
N LEU A 240 4.77 3.84 3.83
CA LEU A 240 4.86 2.41 4.08
C LEU A 240 6.13 1.88 3.41
N ASP A 241 7.06 1.36 4.21
CA ASP A 241 8.32 0.82 3.72
C ASP A 241 8.16 -0.69 3.44
N PRO A 242 8.25 -1.14 2.17
CA PRO A 242 8.07 -2.55 1.82
C PRO A 242 9.13 -3.45 2.47
N MET A 243 10.34 -2.96 2.72
CA MET A 243 11.39 -3.76 3.35
C MET A 243 11.08 -4.05 4.81
N SER A 244 10.64 -3.04 5.54
CA SER A 244 10.23 -3.19 6.92
C SER A 244 8.99 -4.07 7.03
N LEU A 245 8.00 -3.88 6.14
CA LEU A 245 6.77 -4.68 6.15
C LEU A 245 7.02 -6.15 5.78
N SER A 246 7.97 -6.44 4.87
CA SER A 246 8.27 -7.81 4.47
C SER A 246 8.79 -8.68 5.62
N ILE A 247 9.31 -8.09 6.71
CA ILE A 247 9.70 -8.81 7.94
C ILE A 247 8.50 -9.58 8.52
N GLY A 248 7.29 -9.03 8.37
CA GLY A 248 6.06 -9.68 8.80
C GLY A 248 5.62 -10.87 7.95
N LEU A 249 6.32 -11.19 6.86
CA LEU A 249 6.00 -12.33 5.98
C LEU A 249 6.66 -13.64 6.42
N GLY A 250 7.33 -13.68 7.57
CA GLY A 250 8.06 -14.89 8.01
C GLY A 250 7.21 -16.16 8.12
N ARG A 251 5.88 -16.04 8.24
CA ARG A 251 4.95 -17.18 8.27
C ARG A 251 4.34 -17.54 6.91
N TYR A 252 4.63 -16.77 5.86
CA TYR A 252 4.14 -17.04 4.51
C TYR A 252 4.75 -18.33 3.93
N SER A 253 6.00 -18.62 4.28
CA SER A 253 6.75 -19.78 3.82
C SER A 253 7.36 -20.55 4.99
N GLN A 254 7.48 -21.87 4.83
CA GLN A 254 8.23 -22.72 5.76
C GLN A 254 9.71 -22.30 5.89
N ARG A 255 10.24 -21.57 4.91
CA ARG A 255 11.60 -21.01 4.93
C ARG A 255 11.80 -19.90 5.95
N GLY A 256 10.74 -19.31 6.51
CA GLY A 256 10.87 -18.31 7.57
C GLY A 256 11.64 -17.07 7.12
N ALA A 257 12.68 -16.70 7.85
CA ALA A 257 13.55 -15.55 7.53
C ALA A 257 14.17 -15.65 6.12
N GLY A 258 14.53 -16.85 5.66
CA GLY A 258 15.08 -17.04 4.33
C GLY A 258 14.08 -16.76 3.20
N TYR A 259 12.78 -16.67 3.50
CA TYR A 259 11.76 -16.14 2.58
C TYR A 259 11.76 -14.62 2.56
N VAL A 260 11.81 -13.99 3.73
CA VAL A 260 11.88 -12.52 3.88
C VAL A 260 13.09 -11.97 3.11
N ASP A 261 14.25 -12.59 3.26
CA ASP A 261 15.48 -12.20 2.54
C ASP A 261 15.31 -12.29 1.02
N GLU A 262 14.57 -13.29 0.52
CA GLU A 262 14.31 -13.46 -0.90
C GLU A 262 13.40 -12.34 -1.43
N ILE A 263 12.31 -12.04 -0.72
CA ILE A 263 11.41 -10.95 -1.08
C ILE A 263 12.15 -9.61 -1.11
N GLN A 264 12.93 -9.31 -0.08
CA GLN A 264 13.74 -8.10 -0.01
C GLN A 264 14.77 -8.01 -1.14
N ARG A 265 15.40 -9.14 -1.49
CA ARG A 265 16.34 -9.22 -2.61
C ARG A 265 15.66 -8.95 -3.95
N ILE A 266 14.48 -9.55 -4.19
CA ILE A 266 13.71 -9.30 -5.42
C ILE A 266 13.32 -7.83 -5.52
N ILE A 267 12.89 -7.20 -4.42
CA ILE A 267 12.59 -5.76 -4.38
C ILE A 267 13.79 -4.93 -4.82
N ILE A 268 14.98 -5.21 -4.26
CA ILE A 268 16.20 -4.45 -4.55
C ILE A 268 16.71 -4.70 -5.97
N GLN A 269 16.79 -5.97 -6.41
CA GLN A 269 17.40 -6.32 -7.69
C GLN A 269 16.60 -5.90 -8.92
N ASN A 270 15.32 -5.57 -8.74
CA ASN A 270 14.43 -5.16 -9.82
C ASN A 270 13.86 -3.76 -9.58
N ASP A 271 14.46 -2.97 -8.68
CA ASP A 271 14.10 -1.59 -8.36
C ASP A 271 12.60 -1.40 -8.08
N LEU A 272 11.96 -2.39 -7.43
CA LEU A 272 10.50 -2.44 -7.35
C LEU A 272 9.90 -1.30 -6.51
N ARG A 273 10.70 -0.64 -5.66
CA ARG A 273 10.22 0.52 -4.89
C ARG A 273 9.80 1.69 -5.77
N GLU A 274 10.32 1.79 -7.00
CA GLU A 274 9.87 2.78 -7.98
C GLU A 274 8.41 2.54 -8.41
N ARG A 275 7.89 1.33 -8.19
CA ARG A 275 6.50 0.95 -8.46
C ARG A 275 5.56 1.13 -7.27
N ASP A 276 6.07 1.46 -6.08
CA ASP A 276 5.23 1.87 -4.92
C ASP A 276 4.72 3.32 -5.05
N VAL A 277 5.20 4.03 -6.05
CA VAL A 277 4.74 5.37 -6.37
C VAL A 277 3.26 5.26 -6.74
N PRO A 278 2.34 5.88 -5.98
CA PRO A 278 1.00 6.13 -6.51
C PRO A 278 1.22 6.85 -7.84
N PRO A 279 0.43 6.64 -8.90
CA PRO A 279 0.65 7.14 -10.28
C PRO A 279 1.02 8.63 -10.48
N ASN A 280 1.17 9.41 -9.43
CA ASN A 280 1.31 10.85 -9.34
C ASN A 280 2.73 11.36 -9.01
N GLN A 281 3.82 10.56 -9.06
CA GLN A 281 5.18 11.08 -8.76
C GLN A 281 6.33 10.49 -9.61
N ALA A 282 6.13 10.26 -10.92
CA ALA A 282 7.21 10.07 -11.88
C ALA A 282 7.20 11.18 -12.93
#